data_AF-A0A3C0ZE96-F1
#
_entry.id   AF-A0A3C0ZE96-F1
#
_cell.length_a   1.000
_cell.length_b   1.000
_cell.length_c   1.000
_cell.angle_alpha   90.00
_cell.angle_beta   90.00
_cell.angle_gamma   90.00
#
_symmetry.space_group_name_H-M   'P 1'
#
loop_
_entity.id
_entity.type
_entity.pdbx_description
1 polymer ?
#
loop_
_entity_poly.entity_id
_entity_poly.type
_entity_poly.pdbx_seq_one_letter_code
_entity_poly.pdbx_strand_id
1 'polypeptide(L)'
;MPNERTIVSQYSIIELVENYDCSHLEIGMVTFEEKTEEISNFIYFGKAYGHDLAIDTTTGAIVVLESGYDNLLFKCAQNDKSFLSSIFNVALYLERRAVEEDLYVNIELNIQMAEELGDIAGGKLYYDFYKMMLGV
;
A
#
# COMPACT_ATOMS: atom_id res chain seq x y z
N MET A 1 29.29 5.35 -18.00
CA MET A 1 28.06 4.99 -17.26
C MET A 1 27.06 6.08 -17.57
N PRO A 2 25.83 5.77 -18.02
CA PRO A 2 24.81 6.80 -18.13
C PRO A 2 24.56 7.33 -16.71
N ASN A 3 24.51 8.65 -16.54
CA ASN A 3 23.96 9.23 -15.31
C ASN A 3 22.48 8.84 -15.27
N GLU A 4 22.13 7.80 -14.52
CA GLU A 4 20.74 7.54 -14.16
C GLU A 4 20.26 8.78 -13.40
N ARG A 5 19.39 9.55 -14.07
CA ARG A 5 18.80 10.74 -13.46
C ARG A 5 17.81 10.23 -12.42
N THR A 6 18.08 10.51 -11.15
CA THR A 6 17.12 10.32 -10.07
C THR A 6 15.83 11.05 -10.43
N ILE A 7 14.72 10.32 -10.41
CA ILE A 7 13.38 10.88 -10.57
C ILE A 7 13.00 11.54 -9.24
N VAL A 8 12.64 12.81 -9.32
CA VAL A 8 12.13 13.61 -8.20
C VAL A 8 10.65 13.86 -8.44
N SER A 9 9.81 13.47 -7.49
CA SER A 9 8.35 13.54 -7.60
C SER A 9 7.75 14.14 -6.34
N GLN A 10 6.57 14.77 -6.49
CA GLN A 10 5.79 15.17 -5.31
C GLN A 10 5.27 13.96 -4.52
N TYR A 11 5.22 12.78 -5.16
CA TYR A 11 4.82 11.52 -4.54
C TYR A 11 6.06 10.67 -4.23
N SER A 12 6.31 10.44 -2.94
CA SER A 12 7.37 9.57 -2.41
C SER A 12 7.26 8.13 -2.90
N ILE A 13 6.04 7.64 -3.20
CA ILE A 13 5.85 6.31 -3.82
C ILE A 13 6.47 6.25 -5.22
N ILE A 14 6.35 7.31 -6.02
CA ILE A 14 6.94 7.35 -7.35
C ILE A 14 8.46 7.39 -7.22
N GLU A 15 9.00 8.19 -6.28
CA GLU A 15 10.44 8.19 -6.03
C GLU A 15 10.95 6.82 -5.58
N LEU A 16 10.16 6.06 -4.81
CA LEU A 16 10.50 4.69 -4.42
C LEU A 16 10.55 3.75 -5.62
N VAL A 17 9.48 3.69 -6.41
CA VAL A 17 9.35 2.74 -7.53
C VAL A 17 10.31 3.07 -8.67
N GLU A 18 10.47 4.36 -9.00
CA GLU A 18 11.26 4.77 -10.16
C GLU A 18 12.78 4.78 -9.91
N ASN A 19 13.20 4.91 -8.64
CA ASN A 19 14.63 4.95 -8.30
C ASN A 19 15.18 3.66 -7.69
N TYR A 20 14.31 2.72 -7.30
CA TYR A 20 14.70 1.45 -6.68
C TYR A 20 13.96 0.29 -7.31
N ASP A 21 14.68 -0.82 -7.54
CA ASP A 21 14.05 -2.05 -7.99
C ASP A 21 13.21 -2.68 -6.86
N CYS A 22 11.91 -2.44 -6.91
CA CYS A 22 10.92 -2.96 -5.97
C CYS A 22 10.16 -4.19 -6.51
N SER A 23 10.55 -4.73 -7.67
CA SER A 23 9.83 -5.83 -8.36
C SER A 23 9.73 -7.13 -7.54
N HIS A 24 10.62 -7.29 -6.56
CA HIS A 24 10.66 -8.44 -5.65
C HIS A 24 10.23 -8.09 -4.21
N LEU A 25 9.76 -6.87 -3.97
CA LEU A 25 9.27 -6.44 -2.66
C LEU A 25 7.78 -6.80 -2.52
N GLU A 26 7.50 -7.70 -1.57
CA GLU A 26 6.16 -8.08 -1.17
C GLU A 26 5.95 -7.77 0.31
N ILE A 27 4.88 -7.03 0.63
CA ILE A 27 4.48 -6.75 2.01
C ILE A 27 3.04 -7.22 2.17
N GLY A 28 2.88 -8.40 2.78
CA GLY A 28 1.59 -9.07 2.85
C GLY A 28 1.07 -9.36 1.45
N MET A 29 0.01 -8.65 1.03
CA MET A 29 -0.58 -8.79 -0.31
C MET A 29 -0.24 -7.63 -1.26
N VAL A 30 0.62 -6.70 -0.82
CA VAL A 30 1.03 -5.54 -1.61
C VAL A 30 2.33 -5.84 -2.33
N THR A 31 2.35 -5.62 -3.64
CA THR A 31 3.54 -5.67 -4.49
C THR A 31 3.70 -4.36 -5.22
N PHE A 32 4.92 -4.09 -5.71
CA PHE A 32 5.25 -2.89 -6.47
C PHE A 32 5.60 -3.26 -7.91
N GLU A 33 5.18 -2.43 -8.86
CA GLU A 33 5.57 -2.57 -10.26
C GLU A 33 7.03 -2.14 -10.47
N GLU A 34 7.65 -2.58 -11.56
CA GLU A 34 9.00 -2.11 -11.94
C GLU A 34 9.03 -0.63 -12.29
N LYS A 35 7.89 -0.10 -12.77
CA LYS A 35 7.71 1.30 -13.18
C LYS A 35 6.29 1.72 -12.92
N THR A 36 6.11 3.01 -12.71
CA THR A 36 4.79 3.61 -12.62
C THR A 36 4.19 3.83 -14.00
N GLU A 37 2.86 3.74 -14.09
CA GLU A 37 2.10 4.05 -15.29
C GLU A 37 1.04 5.10 -14.97
N GLU A 38 0.99 6.18 -15.74
CA GLU A 38 -0.02 7.24 -15.58
C GLU A 38 -1.11 7.09 -16.64
N ILE A 39 -2.34 6.82 -16.20
CA ILE A 39 -3.51 6.70 -17.06
C ILE A 39 -4.65 7.52 -16.46
N SER A 40 -5.18 8.48 -17.23
CA SER A 40 -6.29 9.33 -16.79
C SER A 40 -5.94 10.07 -15.49
N ASN A 41 -6.70 9.84 -14.42
CA ASN A 41 -6.51 10.46 -13.10
C ASN A 41 -5.76 9.55 -12.12
N PHE A 42 -5.06 8.52 -12.61
CA PHE A 42 -4.42 7.53 -11.77
C PHE A 42 -2.96 7.34 -12.14
N ILE A 43 -2.12 7.18 -11.11
CA ILE A 43 -0.73 6.70 -11.26
C ILE A 43 -0.67 5.32 -10.61
N TYR A 44 -0.58 4.30 -11.44
CA TYR A 44 -0.48 2.90 -11.04
C TYR A 44 0.96 2.60 -10.66
N PHE A 45 1.15 1.95 -9.51
CA PHE A 45 2.50 1.72 -8.97
C PHE A 45 2.69 0.32 -8.35
N GLY A 46 1.64 -0.50 -8.31
CA GLY A 46 1.70 -1.79 -7.65
C GLY A 46 0.40 -2.57 -7.78
N LYS A 47 0.33 -3.65 -7.01
CA LYS A 47 -0.88 -4.45 -6.83
C LYS A 47 -1.20 -4.63 -5.37
N ALA A 48 -2.48 -4.81 -5.06
CA ALA A 48 -2.92 -5.35 -3.79
C ALA A 48 -4.00 -6.41 -4.04
N TYR A 49 -3.81 -7.62 -3.52
CA TYR A 49 -4.75 -8.74 -3.72
C TYR A 49 -5.05 -9.02 -5.22
N GLY A 50 -4.03 -8.88 -6.08
CA GLY A 50 -4.15 -9.06 -7.53
C GLY A 50 -4.86 -7.92 -8.28
N HIS A 51 -5.27 -6.86 -7.59
CA HIS A 51 -5.91 -5.67 -8.14
C HIS A 51 -4.96 -4.48 -8.20
N ASP A 52 -5.31 -3.46 -8.98
CA ASP A 52 -4.45 -2.33 -9.28
C ASP A 52 -4.32 -1.40 -8.08
N LEU A 53 -3.09 -1.09 -7.66
CA LEU A 53 -2.81 -0.12 -6.61
C LEU A 53 -2.34 1.18 -7.25
N ALA A 54 -3.04 2.27 -6.95
CA ALA A 54 -2.85 3.54 -7.64
C ALA A 54 -2.97 4.75 -6.71
N ILE A 55 -2.37 5.85 -7.16
CA ILE A 55 -2.58 7.20 -6.62
C ILE A 55 -3.70 7.84 -7.44
N ASP A 56 -4.80 8.24 -6.79
CA ASP A 56 -5.79 9.14 -7.40
C ASP A 56 -5.21 10.56 -7.43
N THR A 57 -4.85 11.06 -8.60
CA THR A 57 -4.18 12.37 -8.75
C THR A 57 -5.11 13.55 -8.48
N THR A 58 -6.43 13.34 -8.42
CA THR A 58 -7.39 14.40 -8.08
C THR A 58 -7.47 14.65 -6.58
N THR A 59 -7.27 13.62 -5.76
CA THR A 59 -7.36 13.69 -4.30
C THR A 59 -6.04 13.48 -3.58
N GLY A 60 -5.05 12.90 -4.26
CA GLY A 60 -3.79 12.43 -3.69
C GLY A 60 -3.91 11.10 -2.93
N ALA A 61 -5.12 10.51 -2.83
CA ALA A 61 -5.37 9.31 -2.06
C ALA A 61 -4.80 8.05 -2.71
N ILE A 62 -4.45 7.06 -1.90
CA ILE A 62 -4.06 5.74 -2.37
C ILE A 62 -5.27 4.82 -2.38
N VAL A 63 -5.49 4.14 -3.50
CA VAL A 63 -6.67 3.33 -3.76
C VAL A 63 -6.30 2.00 -4.40
N VAL A 64 -7.15 0.99 -4.18
CA VAL A 64 -7.18 -0.24 -4.98
C VAL A 64 -8.33 -0.15 -5.97
N LEU A 65 -8.04 -0.38 -7.24
CA LEU A 65 -8.98 -0.42 -8.34
C LEU A 65 -9.09 -1.84 -8.90
N GLU A 66 -10.29 -2.24 -9.29
CA GLU A 66 -10.51 -3.49 -10.01
C GLU A 66 -9.75 -3.47 -11.33
N SER A 67 -8.85 -4.45 -11.50
CA SER A 67 -7.96 -4.45 -12.65
C SER A 67 -8.72 -4.60 -13.95
N GLY A 68 -8.47 -3.67 -14.87
CA GLY A 68 -9.15 -3.57 -16.16
C GLY A 68 -10.51 -2.87 -16.15
N TYR A 69 -11.02 -2.44 -14.99
CA TYR A 69 -12.37 -1.85 -14.87
C TYR A 69 -12.44 -0.53 -14.09
N ASP A 70 -11.32 -0.04 -13.52
CA ASP A 70 -11.20 1.22 -12.76
C ASP A 70 -12.22 1.38 -11.60
N ASN A 71 -12.90 0.30 -11.19
CA ASN A 71 -13.86 0.33 -10.09
C ASN A 71 -13.11 0.39 -8.76
N LEU A 72 -13.42 1.38 -7.91
CA LEU A 72 -12.84 1.48 -6.57
C LEU A 72 -13.23 0.28 -5.70
N LEU A 73 -12.23 -0.49 -5.27
CA LEU A 73 -12.40 -1.61 -4.33
C LEU A 73 -12.10 -1.17 -2.89
N PHE A 74 -10.95 -0.52 -2.68
CA PHE A 74 -10.53 -0.08 -1.35
C PHE A 74 -9.91 1.31 -1.38
N LYS A 75 -10.11 2.05 -0.30
CA LYS A 75 -9.29 3.21 0.05
C LYS A 75 -8.19 2.73 0.98
N CYS A 76 -6.94 3.05 0.65
CA CYS A 76 -5.78 2.55 1.39
C CYS A 76 -5.16 3.61 2.29
N ALA A 77 -5.08 4.86 1.82
CA ALA A 77 -4.60 5.98 2.63
C ALA A 77 -5.03 7.32 2.04
N GLN A 78 -4.97 8.37 2.86
CA GLN A 78 -5.27 9.75 2.45
C GLN A 78 -4.18 10.36 1.55
N ASN A 79 -2.96 9.84 1.61
CA ASN A 79 -1.85 10.19 0.73
C ASN A 79 -0.77 9.10 0.75
N ASP A 80 0.17 9.22 -0.17
CA ASP A 80 1.30 8.31 -0.39
C ASP A 80 2.22 8.16 0.84
N LYS A 81 2.49 9.25 1.57
CA LYS A 81 3.34 9.21 2.78
C LYS A 81 2.68 8.43 3.91
N SER A 82 1.38 8.68 4.13
CA SER A 82 0.57 7.91 5.08
C SER A 82 0.52 6.43 4.68
N PHE A 83 0.35 6.12 3.38
CA PHE A 83 0.37 4.75 2.90
C PHE A 83 1.70 4.05 3.17
N LEU A 84 2.83 4.65 2.78
CA LEU A 84 4.16 4.08 3.01
C LEU A 84 4.42 3.86 4.51
N SER A 85 3.99 4.81 5.36
CA SER A 85 4.10 4.67 6.81
C SER A 85 3.28 3.50 7.34
N SER A 86 2.04 3.35 6.90
CA SER A 86 1.18 2.23 7.31
C SER A 86 1.69 0.89 6.79
N ILE A 87 2.10 0.79 5.52
CA ILE A 87 2.64 -0.44 4.93
C ILE A 87 3.96 -0.85 5.60
N PHE A 88 4.82 0.09 5.96
CA PHE A 88 6.01 -0.23 6.75
C PHE A 88 5.63 -0.84 8.12
N ASN A 89 4.63 -0.29 8.81
CA ASN A 89 4.15 -0.85 10.08
C ASN A 89 3.45 -2.21 9.92
N VAL A 90 2.74 -2.42 8.80
CA VAL A 90 2.23 -3.74 8.42
C VAL A 90 3.39 -4.74 8.34
N ALA A 91 4.48 -4.40 7.63
CA ALA A 91 5.61 -5.30 7.45
C ALA A 91 6.19 -5.73 8.81
N LEU A 92 6.41 -4.77 9.72
CA LEU A 92 6.89 -5.04 11.07
C LEU A 92 5.93 -5.94 11.87
N TYR A 93 4.62 -5.72 11.73
CA TYR A 93 3.62 -6.51 12.44
C TYR A 93 3.50 -7.93 11.88
N LEU A 94 3.52 -8.09 10.55
CA LEU A 94 3.49 -9.40 9.89
C LEU A 94 4.75 -10.22 10.22
N GLU A 95 5.92 -9.59 10.27
CA GLU A 95 7.16 -10.25 10.70
C GLU A 95 7.03 -10.81 12.13
N ARG A 96 6.51 -10.00 13.06
CA ARG A 96 6.24 -10.44 14.43
C ARG A 96 5.21 -11.57 14.50
N ARG A 97 4.11 -11.46 13.74
CA ARG A 97 3.09 -12.51 13.65
C ARG A 97 3.64 -13.83 13.09
N ALA A 98 4.64 -13.79 12.23
CA ALA A 98 5.24 -14.98 11.66
C ALA A 98 6.06 -15.80 12.66
N VAL A 99 6.54 -15.17 13.75
CA VAL A 99 7.37 -15.83 14.77
C VAL A 99 6.61 -16.08 16.09
N GLU A 100 5.58 -15.30 16.39
CA GLU A 100 4.76 -15.42 17.61
C GLU A 100 3.38 -16.03 17.28
N GLU A 101 3.21 -17.34 17.44
CA GLU A 101 1.98 -18.09 17.11
C GLU A 101 0.72 -17.52 17.80
N ASP A 102 0.87 -17.06 19.04
CA ASP A 102 -0.22 -16.44 19.81
C ASP A 102 -0.77 -15.15 19.15
N LEU A 103 0.07 -14.40 18.42
CA LEU A 103 -0.37 -13.21 17.70
C LEU A 103 -1.16 -13.57 16.44
N TYR A 104 -0.80 -14.66 15.78
CA TYR A 104 -1.46 -15.07 14.54
C TYR A 104 -2.94 -15.37 14.75
N VAL A 105 -3.27 -16.10 15.83
CA VAL A 105 -4.64 -16.53 16.16
C VAL A 105 -5.46 -15.49 16.93
N ASN A 106 -4.85 -14.40 17.40
CA ASN A 106 -5.52 -13.38 18.19
C ASN A 106 -6.29 -12.40 17.29
N ILE A 107 -7.53 -12.77 16.97
CA ILE A 107 -8.42 -11.98 16.10
C ILE A 107 -8.67 -10.56 16.65
N GLU A 108 -8.89 -10.42 17.96
CA GLU A 108 -9.15 -9.10 18.57
C GLU A 108 -7.97 -8.16 18.40
N LEU A 109 -6.75 -8.66 18.62
CA LEU A 109 -5.53 -7.89 18.42
C LEU A 109 -5.31 -7.54 16.93
N ASN A 110 -5.57 -8.47 16.02
CA ASN A 110 -5.46 -8.21 14.58
C ASN A 110 -6.45 -7.14 14.11
N ILE A 111 -7.67 -7.12 14.65
CA ILE A 111 -8.65 -6.05 14.41
C ILE A 111 -8.11 -4.73 14.94
N GLN A 112 -7.64 -4.69 16.19
CA GLN A 112 -7.10 -3.48 16.78
C GLN A 112 -5.92 -2.93 15.96
N MET A 113 -4.99 -3.79 15.54
CA MET A 113 -3.86 -3.37 14.72
C MET A 113 -4.29 -2.87 13.35
N ALA A 114 -5.29 -3.47 12.72
CA ALA A 114 -5.83 -2.95 11.46
C ALA A 114 -6.40 -1.53 11.62
N GLU A 115 -7.06 -1.26 12.75
CA GLU A 115 -7.61 0.07 13.06
C GLU A 115 -6.48 1.07 13.33
N GLU A 116 -5.44 0.70 14.08
CA GLU A 116 -4.26 1.54 14.29
C GLU A 116 -3.54 1.87 12.97
N LEU A 117 -3.37 0.89 12.08
CA LEU A 117 -2.77 1.08 10.76
C LEU A 117 -3.62 2.00 9.87
N GLY A 118 -4.94 1.86 9.96
CA GLY A 118 -5.88 2.73 9.29
C GLY A 118 -5.86 4.16 9.82
N ASP A 119 -5.64 4.35 11.13
CA ASP A 119 -5.45 5.67 11.73
C ASP A 119 -4.17 6.34 11.22
N ILE A 120 -3.07 5.60 11.10
CA ILE A 120 -1.83 6.08 10.44
C ILE A 120 -2.10 6.46 8.97
N ALA A 121 -2.96 5.69 8.30
CA ALA A 121 -3.31 5.91 6.90
C ALA A 121 -4.22 7.13 6.66
N GLY A 122 -4.85 7.65 7.72
CA GLY A 122 -5.73 8.84 7.65
C GLY A 122 -7.10 8.66 8.32
N GLY A 123 -7.32 7.57 9.05
CA GLY A 123 -8.50 7.34 9.88
C GLY A 123 -9.42 6.20 9.41
N LYS A 124 -10.63 6.19 9.99
CA LYS A 124 -11.60 5.08 9.89
C LYS A 124 -11.97 4.63 8.48
N LEU A 125 -11.89 5.51 7.49
CA LEU A 125 -12.21 5.19 6.10
C LEU A 125 -11.25 4.16 5.47
N TYR A 126 -10.09 3.92 6.08
CA TYR A 126 -9.04 3.05 5.56
C TYR A 126 -8.98 1.69 6.27
N TYR A 127 -9.81 1.48 7.31
CA TYR A 127 -9.74 0.30 8.16
C TYR A 127 -9.95 -1.01 7.38
N ASP A 128 -10.91 -1.03 6.46
CA ASP A 128 -11.29 -2.25 5.74
C ASP A 128 -10.13 -2.83 4.91
N PHE A 129 -9.28 -1.95 4.34
CA PHE A 129 -8.08 -2.38 3.62
C PHE A 129 -7.09 -3.10 4.54
N TYR A 130 -6.84 -2.56 5.74
CA TYR A 130 -5.91 -3.17 6.70
C TYR A 130 -6.51 -4.40 7.39
N LYS A 131 -7.82 -4.45 7.59
CA LYS A 131 -8.52 -5.65 8.10
C LYS A 131 -8.37 -6.81 7.11
N MET A 132 -8.64 -6.54 5.82
CA MET A 132 -8.37 -7.48 4.74
C MET A 132 -6.90 -7.94 4.72
N MET A 133 -5.96 -7.00 4.86
CA MET A 133 -4.51 -7.29 4.87
C MET A 133 -4.08 -8.20 6.01
N LEU A 134 -4.74 -8.10 7.17
CA LEU A 134 -4.46 -8.91 8.35
C LEU A 134 -5.34 -10.17 8.47
N GLY A 135 -6.31 -10.34 7.56
CA GLY A 135 -7.20 -11.49 7.49
C GLY A 135 -8.34 -11.48 8.52
N VAL A 136 -8.85 -10.30 8.87
CA VAL A 136 -9.92 -10.09 9.88
C VAL A 136 -11.09 -9.27 9.38
#